data_AF-A0A7W1T158-F1
#
_entry.id   AF-A0A7W1T158-F1
#
_cell.length_a   1.000
_cell.length_b   1.000
_cell.length_c   1.000
_cell.angle_alpha   90.00
_cell.angle_beta   90.00
_cell.angle_gamma   90.00
#
_symmetry.space_group_name_H-M   'P 1'
#
loop_
_entity.id
_entity.type
_entity.pdbx_description
1 polymer ?
#
loop_
_entity_poly.entity_id
_entity_poly.type
_entity_poly.pdbx_seq_one_letter_code
_entity_poly.pdbx_strand_id
1 'polypeptide(L)'
;VEVRNRQCRALTARATIGTEAVLLAKPETFMNLSGLAVRELVAKHEIDPLADLLVIYDELDIPLGTLRVRQRGSSAGHNGMESIIGALGTQELLRIRLGIGLEHKIGDNVKYVLTPFRKAALDTVGEVLDQAVEAVQVIVKEGAGTAMNRFNRKPENPE
;
A
#
# COMPACT_ATOMS: atom_id res chain seq x y z
N VAL A 1 5.76 16.76 1.52
CA VAL A 1 4.40 17.16 1.08
C VAL A 1 3.44 16.83 2.20
N GLU A 2 2.59 17.77 2.60
CA GLU A 2 1.65 17.53 3.69
C GLU A 2 0.24 17.23 3.17
N VAL A 3 -0.36 16.14 3.67
CA VAL A 3 -1.65 15.63 3.19
C VAL A 3 -2.80 16.20 4.05
N ARG A 4 -3.29 17.39 3.69
CA ARG A 4 -4.31 18.13 4.47
C ARG A 4 -5.64 18.37 3.75
N ASN A 5 -5.68 18.30 2.42
CA ASN A 5 -6.89 18.69 1.67
C ASN A 5 -7.94 17.59 1.72
N ARG A 6 -9.17 17.90 2.14
CA ARG A 6 -10.26 16.92 2.22
C ARG A 6 -11.10 16.89 0.95
N GLN A 7 -11.22 15.71 0.37
CA GLN A 7 -12.17 15.43 -0.72
C GLN A 7 -12.44 13.92 -0.79
N CYS A 8 -13.62 13.53 -1.27
CA CYS A 8 -13.96 12.12 -1.51
C CYS A 8 -13.69 11.22 -0.28
N ARG A 9 -13.98 11.74 0.93
CA ARG A 9 -13.75 11.06 2.22
C ARG A 9 -12.30 10.66 2.46
N ALA A 10 -11.34 11.41 1.91
CA ALA A 10 -9.92 11.20 2.09
C ALA A 10 -9.19 12.52 2.33
N LEU A 11 -8.10 12.45 3.11
CA LEU A 11 -7.05 13.46 3.08
C LEU A 11 -6.25 13.28 1.80
N THR A 12 -5.97 14.38 1.11
CA THR A 12 -5.28 14.36 -0.18
C THR A 12 -4.22 15.45 -0.26
N ALA A 13 -3.23 15.22 -1.12
CA ALA A 13 -2.27 16.23 -1.55
C ALA A 13 -1.80 15.94 -2.96
N ARG A 14 -1.58 17.00 -3.73
CA ARG A 14 -0.89 16.90 -5.02
C ARG A 14 0.62 16.98 -4.77
N ALA A 15 1.36 16.18 -5.50
CA ALA A 15 2.81 16.19 -5.49
C ALA A 15 3.35 15.91 -6.91
N THR A 16 4.65 16.02 -7.06
CA THR A 16 5.35 15.63 -8.28
C THR A 16 6.44 14.63 -7.91
N ILE A 17 6.49 13.49 -8.59
CA ILE A 17 7.51 12.47 -8.44
C ILE A 17 8.26 12.37 -9.78
N GLY A 18 9.49 12.89 -9.83
CA GLY A 18 10.18 13.06 -11.10
C GLY A 18 9.47 14.10 -11.96
N THR A 19 8.94 13.68 -13.12
CA THR A 19 8.12 14.51 -14.01
C THR A 19 6.62 14.27 -13.85
N GLU A 20 6.22 13.23 -13.10
CA GLU A 20 4.83 12.80 -13.01
C GLU A 20 4.09 13.54 -11.90
N ALA A 21 2.91 14.07 -12.23
CA ALA A 21 2.00 14.63 -11.24
C ALA A 21 1.22 13.51 -10.56
N VAL A 22 1.26 13.46 -9.23
CA VAL A 22 0.60 12.42 -8.43
C VAL A 22 -0.37 13.02 -7.43
N LEU A 23 -1.45 12.27 -7.14
CA LEU A 23 -2.37 12.56 -6.06
C LEU A 23 -2.16 11.55 -4.93
N LEU A 24 -1.65 12.02 -3.79
CA LEU A 24 -1.60 11.25 -2.56
C LEU A 24 -2.99 11.25 -1.93
N ALA A 25 -3.45 10.10 -1.47
CA ALA A 25 -4.74 9.95 -0.80
C ALA A 25 -4.64 9.02 0.42
N LYS A 26 -5.22 9.46 1.53
CA LYS A 26 -5.42 8.68 2.76
C LYS A 26 -6.91 8.69 3.10
N PRO A 27 -7.66 7.61 2.82
CA PRO A 27 -9.06 7.49 3.21
C PRO A 27 -9.25 7.76 4.70
N GLU A 28 -10.29 8.52 5.03
CA GLU A 28 -10.75 8.81 6.41
C GLU A 28 -11.99 7.97 6.78
N THR A 29 -12.34 6.98 5.96
CA THR A 29 -13.35 5.97 6.26
C THR A 29 -12.80 4.92 7.23
N PHE A 30 -13.67 4.07 7.77
CA PHE A 30 -13.22 2.80 8.35
C PHE A 30 -12.53 1.94 7.30
N MET A 31 -11.61 1.06 7.73
CA MET A 31 -10.78 0.25 6.83
C MET A 31 -11.64 -0.57 5.84
N ASN A 32 -12.70 -1.23 6.32
CA ASN A 32 -13.64 -2.00 5.50
C ASN A 32 -14.50 -1.16 4.53
N LEU A 33 -14.42 0.17 4.59
CA LEU A 33 -15.13 1.11 3.72
C LEU A 33 -14.18 1.92 2.82
N SER A 34 -12.89 1.56 2.77
CA SER A 34 -11.86 2.26 1.98
C SER A 34 -12.21 2.38 0.50
N GLY A 35 -12.90 1.36 -0.06
CA GLY A 35 -13.32 1.36 -1.45
C GLY A 35 -14.27 2.50 -1.81
N LEU A 36 -15.05 3.02 -0.86
CA LEU A 36 -15.94 4.16 -1.11
C LEU A 36 -15.14 5.41 -1.46
N ALA A 37 -14.09 5.71 -0.69
CA ALA A 37 -13.22 6.85 -0.94
C ALA A 37 -12.42 6.69 -2.23
N VAL A 38 -11.86 5.50 -2.46
CA VAL A 38 -11.07 5.21 -3.68
C VAL A 38 -11.94 5.34 -4.93
N ARG A 39 -13.15 4.77 -4.95
CA ARG A 39 -14.07 4.90 -6.09
C ARG A 39 -14.45 6.35 -6.37
N GLU A 40 -14.74 7.15 -5.34
CA GLU A 40 -15.05 8.57 -5.50
C GLU A 40 -13.84 9.37 -6.03
N LEU A 41 -12.62 9.04 -5.62
CA LEU A 41 -11.39 9.68 -6.12
C LEU A 41 -11.11 9.31 -7.58
N VAL A 42 -11.21 8.01 -7.91
CA VAL A 42 -11.03 7.49 -9.27
C VAL A 42 -12.00 8.18 -10.23
N ALA A 43 -13.28 8.25 -9.88
CA ALA A 43 -14.30 8.90 -10.71
C ALA A 43 -14.07 10.41 -10.84
N LYS A 44 -13.68 11.09 -9.75
CA LYS A 44 -13.50 12.55 -9.74
C LYS A 44 -12.30 13.02 -10.58
N HIS A 45 -11.21 12.27 -10.54
CA HIS A 45 -9.96 12.63 -11.24
C HIS A 45 -9.75 11.83 -12.53
N GLU A 46 -10.77 11.08 -12.97
CA GLU A 46 -10.77 10.31 -14.23
C GLU A 46 -9.56 9.36 -14.35
N ILE A 47 -9.21 8.71 -13.23
CA ILE A 47 -8.05 7.82 -13.10
C ILE A 47 -8.40 6.45 -13.68
N ASP A 48 -7.51 5.83 -14.47
CA ASP A 48 -7.63 4.42 -14.82
C ASP A 48 -7.13 3.55 -13.64
N PRO A 49 -7.99 2.75 -12.99
CA PRO A 49 -7.56 1.92 -11.87
C PRO A 49 -6.47 0.89 -12.21
N LEU A 50 -6.36 0.45 -13.46
CA LEU A 50 -5.40 -0.58 -13.87
C LEU A 50 -4.01 0.02 -14.13
N ALA A 51 -3.96 1.27 -14.62
CA ALA A 51 -2.72 1.93 -15.02
C ALA A 51 -2.20 2.92 -13.97
N ASP A 52 -3.10 3.66 -13.31
CA ASP A 52 -2.75 4.89 -12.58
C ASP A 52 -2.97 4.80 -11.06
N LEU A 53 -3.56 3.70 -10.57
CA LEU A 53 -3.83 3.49 -9.15
C LEU A 53 -2.80 2.56 -8.51
N LEU A 54 -2.10 3.08 -7.49
CA LEU A 54 -1.23 2.32 -6.59
C LEU A 54 -1.81 2.29 -5.18
N VAL A 55 -2.05 1.10 -4.63
CA VAL A 55 -2.51 0.91 -3.24
C VAL A 55 -1.36 0.42 -2.35
N ILE A 56 -1.17 1.03 -1.19
CA ILE A 56 -0.14 0.65 -0.22
C ILE A 56 -0.83 0.26 1.09
N TYR A 57 -0.57 -0.95 1.60
CA TYR A 57 -1.23 -1.47 2.80
C TYR A 57 -0.37 -2.49 3.54
N ASP A 58 -0.71 -2.76 4.80
CA ASP A 58 -0.05 -3.73 5.66
C ASP A 58 -0.46 -5.18 5.34
N GLU A 59 0.45 -6.13 5.58
CA GLU A 59 0.25 -7.52 5.25
C GLU A 59 0.76 -8.46 6.35
N LEU A 60 -0.14 -9.29 6.87
CA LEU A 60 0.13 -10.21 7.98
C LEU A 60 0.94 -11.43 7.55
N ASP A 61 0.79 -11.87 6.31
CA ASP A 61 1.48 -13.05 5.78
C ASP A 61 2.94 -12.77 5.36
N ILE A 62 3.34 -11.50 5.38
CA ILE A 62 4.69 -11.07 5.00
C ILE A 62 5.43 -10.63 6.27
N PRO A 63 6.63 -11.18 6.55
CA PRO A 63 7.41 -10.78 7.72
C PRO A 63 7.68 -9.27 7.78
N LEU A 64 7.67 -8.71 8.99
CA LEU A 64 8.14 -7.35 9.20
C LEU A 64 9.55 -7.15 8.60
N GLY A 65 9.80 -6.02 7.97
CA GLY A 65 11.04 -5.79 7.23
C GLY A 65 10.94 -6.09 5.73
N THR A 66 9.87 -6.75 5.29
CA THR A 66 9.72 -7.17 3.89
C THR A 66 8.65 -6.36 3.17
N LEU A 67 8.94 -5.94 1.94
CA LEU A 67 8.00 -5.32 1.01
C LEU A 67 7.74 -6.25 -0.17
N ARG A 68 6.52 -6.24 -0.72
CA ARG A 68 6.20 -6.93 -1.97
C ARG A 68 5.38 -6.05 -2.91
N VAL A 69 5.78 -5.98 -4.18
CA VAL A 69 5.00 -5.35 -5.25
C VAL A 69 4.22 -6.42 -6.02
N ARG A 70 2.93 -6.15 -6.28
CA ARG A 70 2.02 -7.02 -7.04
C ARG A 70 1.13 -6.18 -7.95
N GLN A 71 0.86 -6.67 -9.16
CA GLN A 71 -0.08 -6.03 -10.08
C GLN A 71 -1.51 -6.58 -9.98
N ARG A 72 -1.68 -7.73 -9.31
CA ARG A 72 -2.97 -8.41 -9.21
C ARG A 72 -3.06 -9.38 -8.03
N GLY A 73 -4.29 -9.83 -7.77
CA GLY A 73 -4.64 -10.95 -6.88
C GLY A 73 -5.76 -10.60 -5.89
N SER A 74 -6.12 -11.56 -5.05
CA SER A 74 -7.15 -11.36 -4.01
C SER A 74 -6.71 -10.38 -2.91
N SER A 75 -7.64 -10.04 -2.02
CA SER A 75 -7.40 -9.23 -0.83
C SER A 75 -6.58 -9.93 0.26
N ALA A 76 -6.41 -11.25 0.17
CA ALA A 76 -5.83 -12.09 1.22
C ALA A 76 -6.47 -11.87 2.62
N GLY A 77 -7.76 -11.51 2.67
CA GLY A 77 -8.46 -11.23 3.92
C GLY A 77 -8.24 -9.82 4.48
N HIS A 78 -7.47 -8.95 3.79
CA HIS A 78 -7.31 -7.55 4.17
C HIS A 78 -8.59 -6.76 3.83
N ASN A 79 -9.34 -6.36 4.86
CA ASN A 79 -10.65 -5.70 4.73
C ASN A 79 -10.63 -4.42 3.86
N GLY A 80 -9.54 -3.64 3.89
CA GLY A 80 -9.42 -2.46 3.04
C GLY A 80 -9.24 -2.79 1.57
N MET A 81 -8.48 -3.85 1.28
CA MET A 81 -8.24 -4.30 -0.08
C MET A 81 -9.49 -4.98 -0.64
N GLU A 82 -10.20 -5.75 0.17
CA GLU A 82 -11.51 -6.32 -0.17
C GLU A 82 -12.51 -5.22 -0.54
N SER A 83 -12.58 -4.16 0.28
CA SER A 83 -13.42 -2.99 0.03
C SER A 83 -13.09 -2.31 -1.31
N ILE A 84 -11.80 -2.09 -1.60
CA ILE A 84 -11.35 -1.46 -2.84
C ILE A 84 -11.64 -2.34 -4.06
N ILE A 85 -11.33 -3.64 -4.00
CA ILE A 85 -11.63 -4.61 -5.06
C ILE A 85 -13.13 -4.63 -5.35
N GLY A 86 -13.97 -4.71 -4.31
CA GLY A 86 -15.42 -4.72 -4.46
C GLY A 86 -15.97 -3.41 -5.04
N ALA A 87 -15.40 -2.26 -4.68
CA ALA A 87 -15.83 -0.96 -5.18
C ALA A 87 -15.42 -0.68 -6.62
N LEU A 88 -14.27 -1.23 -7.07
CA LEU A 88 -13.74 -1.05 -8.43
C LEU A 88 -14.10 -2.23 -9.36
N GLY A 89 -14.55 -3.35 -8.82
CA GLY A 89 -14.94 -4.53 -9.60
C GLY A 89 -13.77 -5.29 -10.22
N THR A 90 -12.54 -5.08 -9.76
CA THR A 90 -11.33 -5.70 -10.33
C THR A 90 -10.30 -6.07 -9.26
N GLN A 91 -9.58 -7.16 -9.51
CA GLN A 91 -8.40 -7.59 -8.73
C GLN A 91 -7.08 -7.21 -9.39
N GLU A 92 -7.11 -6.67 -10.61
CA GLU A 92 -5.95 -6.21 -11.38
C GLU A 92 -5.58 -4.79 -10.93
N LEU A 93 -5.10 -4.69 -9.69
CA LEU A 93 -4.71 -3.43 -9.05
C LEU A 93 -3.25 -3.51 -8.62
N LEU A 94 -2.47 -2.51 -9.04
CA LEU A 94 -1.08 -2.35 -8.58
C LEU A 94 -1.05 -2.00 -7.10
N ARG A 95 -0.24 -2.76 -6.35
CA ARG A 95 -0.13 -2.61 -4.90
C ARG A 95 1.23 -2.93 -4.33
N ILE A 96 1.55 -2.23 -3.26
CA ILE A 96 2.67 -2.49 -2.37
C ILE A 96 2.11 -3.07 -1.07
N ARG A 97 2.57 -4.26 -0.72
CA ARG A 97 2.29 -4.93 0.56
C ARG A 97 3.46 -4.71 1.50
N LEU A 98 3.20 -4.10 2.65
CA LEU A 98 4.18 -3.86 3.70
C LEU A 98 4.03 -4.96 4.75
N GLY A 99 5.05 -5.78 4.91
CA GLY A 99 5.02 -6.88 5.87
C GLY A 99 4.94 -6.37 7.30
N ILE A 100 4.00 -6.93 8.05
CA ILE A 100 3.85 -6.74 9.50
C ILE A 100 3.76 -8.07 10.24
N GLY A 101 3.95 -9.19 9.53
CA GLY A 101 3.89 -10.54 10.08
C GLY A 101 4.95 -10.79 11.15
N LEU A 102 4.58 -11.60 12.13
CA LEU A 102 5.46 -12.10 13.17
C LEU A 102 5.93 -13.52 12.83
N GLU A 103 7.08 -13.92 13.37
CA GLU A 103 7.57 -15.30 13.23
C GLU A 103 6.68 -16.32 13.96
N HIS A 104 5.91 -15.88 14.96
CA HIS A 104 4.99 -16.73 15.71
C HIS A 104 3.53 -16.47 15.32
N LYS A 105 2.68 -17.48 15.53
CA LYS A 105 1.25 -17.37 15.25
C LYS A 105 0.62 -16.27 16.09
N ILE A 106 -0.12 -15.40 15.41
CA ILE A 106 -0.95 -14.38 16.03
C ILE A 106 -2.28 -15.04 16.42
N GLY A 107 -2.65 -14.94 17.70
CA GLY A 107 -3.93 -15.48 18.18
C GLY A 107 -5.15 -14.63 17.80
N ASP A 108 -4.96 -13.31 17.74
CA ASP A 108 -5.99 -12.34 17.35
C ASP A 108 -5.41 -11.31 16.37
N ASN A 109 -5.65 -11.55 15.09
CA ASN A 109 -5.15 -10.71 14.00
C ASN A 109 -5.72 -9.29 14.08
N VAL A 110 -6.98 -9.14 14.49
CA VAL A 110 -7.65 -7.83 14.58
C VAL A 110 -7.00 -6.98 15.66
N LYS A 111 -6.78 -7.56 16.84
CA LYS A 111 -6.09 -6.85 17.92
C LYS A 111 -4.67 -6.49 17.53
N TYR A 112 -3.97 -7.39 16.83
CA TYR A 112 -2.59 -7.15 16.41
C TYR A 112 -2.45 -5.94 15.46
N VAL A 113 -3.24 -5.88 14.38
CA VAL A 113 -3.17 -4.77 13.41
C VAL A 113 -3.59 -3.42 13.98
N LEU A 114 -4.38 -3.42 15.06
CA LEU A 114 -4.80 -2.21 15.77
C LEU A 114 -3.83 -1.79 16.89
N THR A 115 -2.83 -2.61 17.20
CA THR A 115 -1.85 -2.32 18.25
C THR A 115 -0.68 -1.51 17.69
N PRO A 116 -0.25 -0.42 18.37
CA PRO A 116 0.93 0.31 17.94
C PRO A 116 2.19 -0.56 17.89
N PHE A 117 3.09 -0.25 16.96
CA PHE A 117 4.39 -0.90 16.91
C PHE A 117 5.18 -0.68 18.21
N ARG A 118 5.86 -1.73 18.66
CA ARG A 118 6.79 -1.65 19.80
C ARG A 118 8.03 -0.86 19.39
N LYS A 119 8.67 -0.20 20.35
CA LYS A 119 9.90 0.59 20.13
C LYS A 119 10.98 -0.19 19.36
N ALA A 120 11.18 -1.47 19.71
CA ALA A 120 12.17 -2.33 19.06
C ALA A 120 11.88 -2.62 17.57
N ALA A 121 10.65 -2.42 17.10
CA ALA A 121 10.27 -2.62 15.70
C ALA A 121 10.35 -1.32 14.89
N LEU A 122 10.47 -0.15 15.54
CA LEU A 122 10.36 1.14 14.85
C LEU A 122 11.48 1.37 13.84
N ASP A 123 12.70 0.89 14.12
CA ASP A 123 13.83 1.02 13.21
C ASP A 123 13.56 0.22 11.92
N THR A 124 13.17 -1.05 12.05
CA THR A 124 12.77 -1.89 10.92
C THR A 124 11.57 -1.32 10.15
N VAL A 125 10.59 -0.74 10.85
CA VAL A 125 9.45 -0.05 10.20
C VAL A 125 9.95 1.15 9.39
N GLY A 126 10.88 1.94 9.94
CA GLY A 126 11.52 3.05 9.24
C GLY A 126 12.21 2.60 7.94
N GLU A 127 13.03 1.55 8.02
CA GLU A 127 13.72 0.97 6.86
C GLU A 127 12.74 0.50 5.78
N VAL A 128 11.64 -0.16 6.16
CA VAL A 128 10.61 -0.60 5.20
C VAL A 128 9.88 0.58 4.57
N LEU A 129 9.63 1.64 5.33
CA LEU A 129 9.00 2.85 4.79
C LEU A 129 9.93 3.55 3.79
N ASP A 130 11.23 3.60 4.06
CA ASP A 130 12.22 4.14 3.11
C ASP A 130 12.26 3.31 1.82
N GLN A 131 12.26 1.98 1.93
CA GLN A 131 12.13 1.08 0.77
C GLN A 131 10.81 1.27 0.03
N ALA A 132 9.71 1.53 0.74
CA ALA A 132 8.41 1.78 0.12
C ALA A 132 8.41 3.09 -0.67
N VAL A 133 9.05 4.14 -0.14
CA VAL A 133 9.24 5.41 -0.86
C VAL A 133 10.04 5.18 -2.13
N GLU A 134 11.14 4.41 -2.06
CA GLU A 134 11.94 4.06 -3.22
C GLU A 134 11.13 3.25 -4.25
N ALA A 135 10.34 2.27 -3.79
CA ALA A 135 9.48 1.46 -4.64
C ALA A 135 8.43 2.31 -5.37
N VAL A 136 7.80 3.26 -4.70
CA VAL A 136 6.87 4.22 -5.34
C VAL A 136 7.59 5.02 -6.43
N GLN A 137 8.81 5.51 -6.16
CA GLN A 137 9.57 6.28 -7.15
C GLN A 137 9.93 5.44 -8.38
N VAL A 138 10.36 4.18 -8.17
CA VAL A 138 10.67 3.26 -9.28
C VAL A 138 9.41 2.91 -10.06
N ILE A 139 8.28 2.64 -9.39
CA ILE A 139 7.00 2.37 -10.07
C ILE A 139 6.62 3.52 -10.99
N VAL A 140 6.67 4.75 -10.49
CA VAL A 140 6.25 5.94 -11.23
C VAL A 140 7.19 6.23 -12.42
N LYS A 141 8.51 6.02 -12.26
CA LYS A 141 9.50 6.37 -13.29
C LYS A 141 9.79 5.25 -14.29
N GLU A 142 9.78 4.01 -13.82
CA GLU A 142 10.33 2.84 -14.54
C GLU A 142 9.30 1.70 -14.67
N GLY A 143 8.13 1.84 -14.06
CA GLY A 143 7.03 0.88 -14.13
C GLY A 143 7.09 -0.25 -13.08
N ALA A 144 5.94 -0.91 -12.93
CA ALA A 144 5.74 -1.96 -11.92
C ALA A 144 6.63 -3.19 -12.11
N GLY A 145 6.94 -3.58 -13.35
CA GLY A 145 7.81 -4.74 -13.63
C GLY A 145 9.23 -4.57 -13.07
N THR A 146 9.80 -3.38 -13.25
CA THR A 146 11.12 -3.02 -12.73
C THR A 146 11.12 -3.00 -11.20
N ALA A 147 10.11 -2.37 -10.59
CA ALA A 147 9.94 -2.38 -9.15
C ALA A 147 9.78 -3.81 -8.59
N MET A 148 8.99 -4.67 -9.24
CA MET A 148 8.86 -6.06 -8.84
C MET A 148 10.20 -6.80 -8.88
N ASN A 149 11.00 -6.62 -9.94
CA ASN A 149 12.30 -7.26 -10.06
C ASN A 149 13.31 -6.80 -9.01
N ARG A 150 13.19 -5.56 -8.52
CA ARG A 150 14.06 -4.98 -7.50
C ARG A 150 13.64 -5.38 -6.10
N PHE A 151 12.38 -5.16 -5.74
CA PHE A 151 11.90 -5.26 -4.36
C PHE A 151 11.30 -6.61 -3.99
N ASN A 152 11.00 -7.50 -4.95
CA ASN A 152 10.52 -8.85 -4.61
C ASN A 152 11.65 -9.88 -4.45
N ARG A 153 12.92 -9.49 -4.61
CA ARG A 153 14.03 -10.42 -4.37
C ARG A 153 14.07 -10.79 -2.90
N LYS A 154 14.33 -12.06 -2.59
CA LYS A 154 14.67 -12.43 -1.21
C LYS A 154 16.01 -11.79 -0.90
N PRO A 155 16.25 -11.25 0.31
CA PRO A 155 17.61 -10.97 0.73
C PRO A 155 18.41 -12.27 0.60
N GLU A 156 19.55 -12.24 -0.09
CA GLU A 156 20.51 -13.33 -0.03
C GLU A 156 20.88 -13.50 1.44
N ASN A 157 20.68 -14.71 1.99
CA ASN A 157 21.27 -15.03 3.29
C ASN A 157 22.78 -14.90 3.11
N PRO A 158 23.47 -14.02 3.85
CA PRO A 158 24.91 -14.15 3.96
C PRO A 158 25.19 -15.52 4.61
N GLU A 159 25.97 -16.35 3.92
CA GLU A 159 26.50 -17.62 4.44
C GLU A 159 27.32 -17.42 5.73
#